data_AF-A0A9D4EHY8-F1
#
_entry.id   AF-A0A9D4EHY8-F1
#
_cell.length_a   1.000
_cell.length_b   1.000
_cell.length_c   1.000
_cell.angle_alpha   90.00
_cell.angle_beta   90.00
_cell.angle_gamma   90.00
#
_symmetry.space_group_name_H-M   'P 1'
#
loop_
_entity.id
_entity.type
_entity.pdbx_description
1 polymer ?
#
loop_
_entity_poly.entity_id
_entity_poly.type
_entity_poly.pdbx_seq_one_letter_code
_entity_poly.pdbx_strand_id
1 'polypeptide(L)' 'MRPSYDGSQRMGRPRFHIPKEQLELLLELRFTDADIANMIGVSISVIKRRLRYGEF' A
#
# COMPACT_ATOMS: atom_id res chain seq x y z
N MET A 1 27.78 0.47 29.70
CA MET A 1 27.12 1.34 28.69
C MET A 1 25.94 0.59 28.10
N ARG A 2 24.69 1.05 28.29
CA ARG A 2 23.52 0.49 27.59
C ARG A 2 23.37 1.23 26.25
N PRO A 3 23.12 0.55 25.12
CA PRO A 3 22.83 1.26 23.88
C PRO A 3 21.51 2.02 24.04
N SER A 4 21.57 3.33 23.83
CA SER A 4 20.40 4.21 23.73
C SER A 4 19.69 3.87 22.42
N TYR A 5 18.56 3.18 22.51
CA TYR A 5 17.63 3.05 21.39
C TYR A 5 17.12 4.44 21.06
N ASP A 6 17.64 5.02 19.97
CA ASP A 6 17.03 6.16 19.31
C ASP A 6 15.63 5.73 18.82
N GLY A 7 14.59 6.17 19.54
CA GLY A 7 13.19 5.92 19.23
C GLY A 7 12.67 6.64 17.98
N SER A 8 13.53 7.11 17.08
CA SER A 8 13.14 7.82 15.85
C SER A 8 12.70 6.91 14.69
N GLN A 9 12.84 5.58 14.81
CA GLN A 9 12.12 4.66 13.92
C GLN A 9 10.64 4.62 14.31
N ARG A 10 9.89 5.57 13.75
CA ARG A 10 8.42 5.64 13.73
C ARG A 10 7.78 4.26 13.94
N MET A 11 7.30 4.05 15.16
CA MET A 11 6.67 2.82 15.61
C MET A 11 5.41 2.57 14.77
N GLY A 12 5.52 1.71 13.76
CA GLY A 12 4.44 1.38 12.84
C GLY A 12 4.92 0.46 11.71
N ARG A 13 4.08 -0.52 11.33
CA ARG A 13 4.32 -1.38 10.16
C ARG A 13 4.65 -0.48 8.95
N PRO A 14 5.74 -0.74 8.20
CA PRO A 14 6.09 0.03 7.01
C PRO A 14 4.85 0.19 6.13
N ARG A 15 4.46 1.44 5.87
CA ARG A 15 3.34 1.73 4.98
C ARG A 15 3.80 1.36 3.58
N PHE A 16 3.22 0.29 3.04
CA PHE A 16 3.42 -0.10 1.65
C PHE A 16 2.88 1.02 0.77
N HIS A 17 3.75 1.74 0.06
CA HIS A 17 3.38 2.88 -0.78
C HIS A 17 2.96 2.36 -2.16
N ILE A 18 1.73 2.66 -2.57
CA ILE A 18 1.23 2.36 -3.92
C ILE A 18 0.99 3.71 -4.57
N PRO A 19 1.81 4.11 -5.56
CA PRO A 19 1.59 5.35 -6.29
C PRO A 19 0.16 5.41 -6.84
N LYS A 20 -0.47 6.57 -6.72
CA LYS A 20 -1.84 6.80 -7.20
C LYS A 20 -1.96 6.48 -8.69
N GLU A 21 -0.99 6.97 -9.45
CA GLU A 21 -0.94 6.87 -10.91
C GLU A 21 -0.86 5.40 -11.35
N GLN A 22 -0.17 4.57 -10.56
CA GLN A 22 -0.09 3.13 -10.82
C GLN A 22 -1.46 2.46 -10.64
N LEU A 23 -2.20 2.81 -9.58
CA LEU A 23 -3.52 2.22 -9.35
C LEU A 23 -4.55 2.72 -10.37
N GLU A 24 -4.51 4.00 -10.72
CA GLU A 24 -5.37 4.60 -11.75
C GLU A 24 -5.16 3.94 -13.11
N LEU A 25 -3.90 3.76 -13.54
CA LEU A 25 -3.57 3.06 -14.79
C LEU A 25 -4.15 1.63 -14.80
N LEU A 26 -4.00 0.89 -13.71
CA LEU A 26 -4.49 -0.49 -13.65
C LEU A 26 -6.03 -0.57 -13.69
N LEU A 27 -6.72 0.42 -13.11
CA LEU A 27 -8.17 0.54 -13.21
C LEU A 27 -8.62 0.92 -14.62
N GLU A 28 -7.91 1.83 -15.29
CA GLU A 28 -8.16 2.21 -16.69
C GLU A 28 -8.02 0.99 -17.63
N LEU A 29 -7.02 0.15 -17.37
CA LEU A 29 -6.79 -1.10 -18.08
C LEU A 29 -7.79 -2.23 -17.72
N ARG A 30 -8.80 -1.94 -16.89
CA ARG A 30 -9.88 -2.86 -16.49
C ARG A 30 -9.40 -4.10 -15.73
N PHE A 31 -8.25 -4.04 -15.06
CA PHE A 31 -7.85 -5.12 -14.15
C PHE A 31 -8.79 -5.20 -12.95
N THR A 32 -9.05 -6.42 -12.48
CA THR A 32 -9.89 -6.62 -11.29
C THR A 32 -9.11 -6.32 -10.02
N ASP A 33 -9.81 -6.07 -8.91
CA ASP A 33 -9.18 -5.91 -7.59
C ASP A 33 -8.23 -7.06 -7.24
N ALA A 34 -8.56 -8.29 -7.67
CA ALA A 34 -7.76 -9.48 -7.43
C ALA A 34 -6.48 -9.49 -8.28
N ASP A 35 -6.58 -9.10 -9.55
CA ASP A 35 -5.42 -9.01 -10.44
C ASP A 35 -4.46 -7.92 -9.95
N ILE A 36 -4.99 -6.75 -9.58
CA ILE A 36 -4.22 -5.64 -9.05
C ILE A 36 -3.51 -6.03 -7.75
N ALA A 37 -4.21 -6.73 -6.85
CA ALA A 37 -3.65 -7.25 -5.62
C ALA A 37 -2.46 -8.21 -5.88
N ASN A 38 -2.62 -9.13 -6.83
CA ASN A 38 -1.57 -10.07 -7.22
C ASN A 38 -0.38 -9.39 -7.88
N MET A 39 -0.60 -8.43 -8.79
CA MET A 39 0.48 -7.71 -9.48
C MET A 39 1.31 -6.85 -8.54
N ILE A 40 0.64 -6.19 -7.58
CA ILE A 40 1.30 -5.29 -6.63
C ILE A 40 1.89 -6.08 -5.43
N GLY A 41 1.45 -7.32 -5.20
CA GLY A 41 1.91 -8.14 -4.08
C GLY A 41 1.28 -7.73 -2.75
N VAL A 42 0.01 -7.31 -2.76
CA VAL A 42 -0.76 -6.92 -1.57
C VAL A 42 -2.06 -7.69 -1.48
N SER A 43 -2.73 -7.64 -0.32
CA SER A 43 -4.05 -8.25 -0.20
C SER A 43 -5.13 -7.44 -0.91
N ILE A 44 -6.18 -8.11 -1.38
CA ILE A 44 -7.36 -7.46 -1.97
C ILE A 44 -7.96 -6.41 -1.01
N SER A 45 -7.95 -6.67 0.30
CA SER A 45 -8.41 -5.73 1.32
C SER A 45 -7.64 -4.41 1.31
N VAL A 46 -6.34 -4.44 0.99
CA VAL A 46 -5.51 -3.24 0.86
C VAL A 46 -5.95 -2.43 -0.36
N ILE A 47 -6.19 -3.07 -1.50
CA ILE A 47 -6.70 -2.40 -2.71
C ILE A 47 -8.08 -1.78 -2.45
N LYS A 48 -9.02 -2.57 -1.90
CA LYS A 48 -10.37 -2.10 -1.59
C LYS A 48 -10.39 -0.93 -0.61
N ARG A 49 -9.51 -0.94 0.40
CA ARG A 49 -9.38 0.19 1.34
C ARG A 49 -8.95 1.46 0.59
N ARG A 50 -7.96 1.35 -0.28
CA ARG A 50 -7.46 2.49 -1.07
C ARG A 50 -8.51 3.05 -2.01
N LEU A 51 -9.23 2.19 -2.73
CA LEU A 51 -10.33 2.60 -3.61
C LEU A 51 -11.46 3.29 -2.84
N ARG A 52 -11.74 2.84 -1.62
CA ARG A 52 -12.82 3.41 -0.79
C ARG A 52 -12.47 4.76 -0.18
N TYR A 53 -11.25 4.92 0.33
CA TYR A 53 -10.85 6.10 1.11
C TYR A 53 -9.97 7.08 0.33
N GLY A 54 -9.56 6.74 -0.89
CA GLY A 54 -8.64 7.55 -1.67
C GLY A 54 -7.25 7.68 -1.03
N GLU A 55 -6.86 6.68 -0.22
CA GLU A 55 -5.52 6.63 0.41
C GLU A 55 -4.49 6.13 -0.63
N PHE A 56 -4.12 7.01 -1.55
CA PHE A 56 -3.05 6.76 -2.51
C PHE A 56 -1.71 7.19 -1.93
#